data_AF-A0A7Y2GSU9-F1
#
_entry.id   AF-A0A7Y2GSU9-F1
#
_cell.length_a   1.000
_cell.length_b   1.000
_cell.length_c   1.000
_cell.angle_alpha   90.00
_cell.angle_beta   90.00
_cell.angle_gamma   90.00
#
_symmetry.space_group_name_H-M   'P 1'
#
loop_
_entity.id
_entity.type
_entity.pdbx_description
1 polymer ?
#
loop_
_entity_poly.entity_id
_entity_poly.type
_entity_poly.pdbx_seq_one_letter_code
_entity_poly.pdbx_strand_id
1 'polypeptide(L)' 'MRPIRSKIDTGSAEFAANADAYRELTGTLQERMRWAIGGGEGRDRSIERHLKRGKVMVRDRIDLVIDDDTPFLELST' A
#
# COMPACT_ATOMS: atom_id res chain seq x y z
N MET A 1 14.42 -21.66 -20.96
CA MET A 1 13.35 -20.63 -20.99
C MET A 1 13.52 -19.81 -22.27
N ARG A 2 12.47 -19.56 -23.05
CA ARG A 2 12.58 -18.69 -24.25
C ARG A 2 12.31 -17.24 -23.83
N PRO A 3 13.20 -16.29 -24.16
CA PRO A 3 13.00 -14.88 -23.79
C PRO A 3 11.86 -14.26 -24.62
N ILE A 4 11.01 -13.47 -23.97
CA ILE A 4 10.01 -12.66 -24.64
C ILE A 4 10.68 -11.37 -25.12
N ARG A 5 10.63 -11.10 -26.44
CA ARG A 5 11.09 -9.82 -27.00
C ARG A 5 9.93 -8.84 -27.00
N SER A 6 10.01 -7.81 -26.15
CA SER A 6 9.06 -6.70 -26.19
C SER A 6 9.16 -5.94 -27.51
N LYS A 7 8.01 -5.51 -28.04
CA LYS A 7 7.92 -4.62 -29.21
C LYS A 7 7.62 -3.17 -28.81
N ILE A 8 7.50 -2.90 -27.52
CA ILE A 8 7.22 -1.57 -26.98
C ILE A 8 8.49 -0.72 -27.08
N ASP A 9 8.35 0.50 -27.60
CA ASP A 9 9.38 1.53 -27.56
C ASP A 9 9.18 2.42 -26.33
N THR A 10 10.07 2.28 -25.34
CA THR A 10 10.03 3.03 -24.08
C THR A 10 10.43 4.51 -24.25
N GLY A 11 11.00 4.90 -25.39
CA GLY A 11 11.33 6.29 -25.72
C GLY A 11 10.21 7.02 -26.47
N SER A 12 9.15 6.32 -26.86
CA SER A 12 8.05 6.91 -27.62
C SER A 12 7.18 7.85 -26.76
N ALA A 13 6.58 8.84 -27.42
CA ALA A 13 5.62 9.75 -26.77
C ALA A 13 4.38 9.00 -26.25
N GLU A 14 3.94 7.96 -26.95
CA GLU A 14 2.81 7.12 -26.52
C GLU A 14 3.13 6.37 -25.22
N PHE A 15 4.34 5.80 -25.09
CA PHE A 15 4.75 5.15 -23.86
C PHE A 15 4.78 6.13 -22.68
N ALA A 16 5.29 7.35 -22.90
CA ALA A 16 5.31 8.40 -21.88
C ALA A 16 3.88 8.75 -21.42
N ALA A 17 2.96 8.98 -22.36
CA ALA A 17 1.56 9.30 -22.07
C ALA A 17 0.85 8.17 -21.30
N ASN A 18 1.05 6.91 -21.69
CA ASN A 18 0.49 5.76 -20.99
C ASN A 18 1.05 5.64 -19.56
N ALA A 19 2.35 5.88 -19.39
CA ALA A 19 3.00 5.84 -18.09
C ALA A 19 2.49 6.96 -17.17
N ASP A 20 2.27 8.17 -17.70
CA ASP A 20 1.69 9.29 -16.95
C ASP A 20 0.26 9.00 -16.50
N ALA A 21 -0.60 8.52 -17.41
CA ALA A 21 -1.98 8.15 -17.07
C ALA A 21 -2.03 7.07 -15.98
N TYR A 22 -1.15 6.06 -16.05
CA TYR A 22 -1.11 5.00 -15.03
C TYR A 22 -0.54 5.49 -13.69
N ARG A 23 0.42 6.41 -13.71
CA ARG A 23 0.94 7.08 -12.50
C ARG A 23 -0.17 7.85 -11.78
N GLU A 24 -1.05 8.52 -12.49
CA GLU A 24 -2.19 9.24 -11.90
C GLU A 24 -3.16 8.28 -11.19
N LEU A 25 -3.51 7.17 -11.85
CA LEU A 25 -4.39 6.15 -11.27
C LEU A 25 -3.79 5.50 -10.02
N THR A 26 -2.50 5.14 -10.07
CA THR A 26 -1.81 4.56 -8.92
C THR A 26 -1.65 5.56 -7.78
N GLY A 27 -1.40 6.83 -8.09
CA GLY A 27 -1.38 7.91 -7.10
C GLY A 27 -2.73 8.05 -6.38
N THR A 28 -3.83 8.04 -7.14
CA THR A 28 -5.20 8.07 -6.60
C THR A 28 -5.49 6.87 -5.69
N LEU A 29 -5.08 5.67 -6.12
CA LEU A 29 -5.25 4.44 -5.32
C LEU A 29 -4.51 4.57 -3.98
N GLN A 30 -3.23 4.97 -4.02
CA GLN A 30 -2.42 5.11 -2.80
C GLN A 30 -2.98 6.17 -1.86
N GLU A 31 -3.51 7.28 -2.39
CA GLU A 31 -4.17 8.31 -1.59
C GLU A 31 -5.40 7.74 -0.84
N ARG A 32 -6.27 7.02 -1.56
CA ARG A 32 -7.48 6.43 -0.97
C ARG A 32 -7.15 5.37 0.07
N MET A 33 -6.15 4.52 -0.18
CA MET A 33 -5.66 3.55 0.81
C MET A 33 -5.13 4.26 2.06
N ARG A 34 -4.31 5.31 1.90
CA ARG A 34 -3.82 6.10 3.04
C ARG A 34 -4.97 6.72 3.84
N TRP A 35 -6.00 7.23 3.16
CA TRP A 35 -7.18 7.77 3.81
C TRP A 35 -7.94 6.70 4.60
N ALA A 36 -8.17 5.53 4.01
CA ALA A 36 -8.85 4.41 4.67
C ALA A 36 -8.07 3.92 5.91
N ILE A 37 -6.75 3.76 5.79
CA ILE A 37 -5.84 3.42 6.91
C ILE A 37 -5.84 4.52 7.98
N GLY A 38 -6.06 5.76 7.58
CA GLY A 38 -6.17 6.93 8.45
C GLY A 38 -7.32 6.87 9.46
N GLY A 39 -8.26 5.92 9.35
CA GLY A 39 -9.22 5.55 10.39
C GLY A 39 -10.22 6.64 10.81
N GLY A 40 -10.27 7.76 10.08
CA GLY A 40 -11.23 8.84 10.25
C GLY A 40 -11.18 9.56 11.60
N GLU A 41 -12.24 10.31 11.87
CA GLU A 41 -12.38 11.08 13.11
C GLU A 41 -12.43 10.16 14.34
N GLY A 42 -11.59 10.46 15.33
CA GLY A 42 -11.52 9.70 16.58
C GLY A 42 -10.53 8.54 16.59
N ARG A 43 -9.78 8.30 15.50
CA ARG A 43 -8.68 7.33 15.48
C ARG A 43 -7.71 7.52 16.63
N ASP A 44 -7.23 8.74 16.85
CA ASP A 44 -6.22 9.01 17.89
C ASP A 44 -6.74 8.69 19.29
N ARG A 45 -8.01 9.03 19.58
CA ARG A 45 -8.67 8.68 20.85
C ARG A 45 -8.83 7.16 21.01
N SER A 46 -9.10 6.45 19.92
CA SER A 46 -9.20 4.99 19.91
C SER A 46 -7.84 4.34 20.18
N ILE A 47 -6.78 4.84 19.54
CA ILE A 47 -5.39 4.40 19.74
C ILE A 47 -4.96 4.64 21.18
N GLU A 48 -5.17 5.85 21.71
CA GLU A 48 -4.82 6.18 23.09
C GLU A 48 -5.50 5.23 24.08
N ARG A 49 -6.79 4.95 23.88
CA ARG A 49 -7.55 4.00 24.72
C ARG A 49 -7.01 2.57 24.60
N HIS A 50 -6.61 2.16 23.41
CA HIS A 50 -6.06 0.83 23.14
C HIS A 50 -4.70 0.65 23.84
N LEU A 51 -3.81 1.63 23.70
CA LEU A 51 -2.49 1.67 24.33
C LEU A 51 -2.58 1.77 25.86
N LYS A 52 -3.50 2.59 26.41
CA LYS A 52 -3.76 2.70 27.86
C LYS A 52 -4.15 1.36 28.51
N ARG A 53 -4.67 0.41 27.73
CA ARG A 53 -5.01 -0.95 28.19
C ARG A 53 -3.84 -1.92 28.09
N GLY A 54 -2.65 -1.46 27.74
CA GLY A 54 -1.46 -2.30 27.53
C GLY A 54 -1.56 -3.21 26.31
N LYS A 55 -2.42 -2.89 25.34
CA LYS A 55 -2.63 -3.72 24.15
C LYS A 55 -1.74 -3.27 23.00
N VAL A 56 -1.15 -4.23 22.30
CA VAL A 56 -0.37 -4.03 21.07
C VAL A 56 -1.30 -3.68 19.90
N MET A 57 -0.89 -2.77 19.01
CA MET A 57 -1.68 -2.42 17.83
C MET A 57 -1.87 -3.61 16.90
N VAL A 58 -2.87 -3.57 16.01
CA VAL A 58 -3.19 -4.72 15.16
C VAL A 58 -2.08 -4.99 14.13
N ARG A 59 -1.51 -3.95 13.52
CA ARG A 59 -0.40 -4.10 12.56
C ARG A 59 0.87 -4.60 13.26
N ASP A 60 1.23 -4.03 14.40
CA ASP A 60 2.35 -4.52 15.22
C ASP A 60 2.17 -5.99 15.66
N ARG A 61 0.92 -6.46 15.86
CA ARG A 61 0.65 -7.88 16.14
C ARG A 61 0.91 -8.79 14.95
N ILE A 62 0.71 -8.31 13.72
CA ILE A 62 1.03 -9.07 12.51
C ILE A 62 2.55 -9.27 12.45
N ASP A 63 3.32 -8.20 12.69
CA ASP A 63 4.79 -8.23 12.69
C ASP A 63 5.35 -9.20 13.75
N LEU A 64 4.68 -9.34 14.90
CA LEU A 64 5.07 -10.30 15.94
C LEU A 64 4.76 -11.78 15.61
N VAL A 65 3.91 -12.04 14.61
CA VAL A 65 3.45 -13.38 14.24
C VAL A 65 4.17 -13.93 13.02
N ILE A 66 4.55 -13.06 12.09
CA ILE A 66 5.29 -13.43 10.88
C ILE A 66 6.79 -13.48 11.16
N ASP A 67 7.55 -14.20 10.34
CA ASP A 67 9.01 -14.18 10.42
C ASP A 67 9.53 -12.82 9.95
N ASP A 68 10.64 -12.36 10.56
CA ASP A 68 11.30 -11.12 10.18
C ASP A 68 11.55 -11.04 8.67
N ASP A 69 11.32 -9.86 8.10
CA ASP A 69 11.43 -9.55 6.66
C ASP A 69 10.52 -10.38 5.73
N THR A 70 9.51 -11.07 6.26
CA THR A 70 8.51 -11.76 5.42
C THR A 70 7.66 -10.74 4.66
N PRO A 71 7.56 -10.84 3.31
CA PRO A 71 6.65 -10.01 2.55
C PRO A 71 5.19 -10.24 2.97
N PHE A 72 4.47 -9.16 3.28
CA PHE A 72 3.06 -9.22 3.66
C PHE A 72 2.15 -8.70 2.54
N LEU A 73 1.19 -9.52 2.11
CA LEU A 73 0.15 -9.15 1.15
C LEU A 73 -1.16 -8.83 1.89
N GLU A 74 -1.47 -7.55 2.06
CA GLU A 74 -2.72 -7.10 2.68
C GLU A 74 -3.90 -7.24 1.70
N LEU A 75 -5.08 -7.61 2.22
CA LEU A 75 -6.29 -7.82 1.42
C LEU A 75 -7.33 -6.73 1.74
N SER A 76 -7.94 -6.17 0.70
CA SER A 76 -9.06 -5.21 0.81
C SER A 76 -8.74 -3.97 1.66
N THR A 77 -7.57 -3.37 1.43
CA THR A 77 -7.04 -2.18 2.12
C THR A 77 -7.70 -0.87 1.68
#